data_AF-A0A225M9K5-F1
#
_entry.id   AF-A0A225M9K5-F1
#
_cell.length_a   1.000
_cell.length_b   1.000
_cell.length_c   1.000
_cell.angle_alpha   90.00
_cell.angle_beta   90.00
_cell.angle_gamma   90.00
#
_symmetry.space_group_name_H-M   'P 1'
#
loop_
_entity.id
_entity.type
_entity.pdbx_description
1 polymer ?
#
loop_
_entity_poly.entity_id
_entity_poly.type
_entity_poly.pdbx_seq_one_letter_code
_entity_poly.pdbx_strand_id
1 'polypeptide(L)'
;MATRHPDVHSSVAQLYRDHGGWLVGWLHRRLGDGHDAADLSQDVFTRLLARPRPLPLNQPRAYLSSIARGLVIDHWRRRDLHRAWVEALSHLPREYAPSAEARVALFETMALIDRALDTLKPAVRAAFLLVQLEGLTCAQAAQQLDISLSTVERHVAKALRHCYAVWFES
;
A
#
# COMPACT_ATOMS: atom_id res chain seq x y z
N MET A 1 -6.01 -45.57 3.14
CA MET A 1 -5.25 -44.69 2.22
C MET A 1 -5.18 -43.30 2.83
N ALA A 2 -4.03 -42.89 3.37
CA ALA A 2 -3.86 -41.57 3.96
C ALA A 2 -3.59 -40.54 2.85
N THR A 3 -4.52 -39.61 2.66
CA THR A 3 -4.34 -38.42 1.82
C THR A 3 -3.22 -37.57 2.42
N ARG A 4 -2.01 -37.66 1.86
CA ARG A 4 -0.92 -36.72 2.17
C ARG A 4 -1.39 -35.33 1.72
N HIS A 5 -1.66 -34.44 2.68
CA HIS A 5 -1.80 -33.03 2.34
C HIS A 5 -0.46 -32.54 1.77
N PRO A 6 -0.45 -31.94 0.57
CA PRO A 6 0.77 -31.39 0.01
C PRO A 6 1.30 -30.31 0.97
N ASP A 7 2.60 -30.38 1.28
CA ASP A 7 3.33 -29.32 1.95
C ASP A 7 3.04 -27.99 1.26
N VAL A 8 2.87 -26.91 2.03
CA VAL A 8 2.57 -25.56 1.53
C VAL A 8 3.51 -25.18 0.38
N HIS A 9 4.80 -25.50 0.52
CA HIS A 9 5.81 -25.25 -0.51
C HIS A 9 5.51 -25.98 -1.83
N SER A 10 5.11 -27.24 -1.76
CA SER A 10 4.74 -28.04 -2.94
C SER A 10 3.48 -27.51 -3.64
N SER A 11 2.53 -27.00 -2.85
CA SER A 11 1.31 -26.38 -3.39
C SER A 11 1.57 -25.04 -4.07
N VAL A 12 2.48 -24.22 -3.52
CA VAL A 12 2.89 -22.94 -4.14
C VAL A 12 3.67 -23.17 -5.42
N ALA A 13 4.58 -24.15 -5.44
CA ALA A 13 5.35 -24.49 -6.63
C ALA A 13 4.44 -24.97 -7.79
N GLN A 14 3.39 -25.72 -7.48
CA GLN A 14 2.39 -26.12 -8.47
C GLN A 14 1.59 -24.91 -8.97
N LEU A 15 1.13 -24.04 -8.07
CA LEU A 15 0.44 -22.80 -8.42
C LEU A 15 1.29 -21.89 -9.33
N TYR A 16 2.60 -21.82 -9.07
CA TYR A 16 3.55 -21.06 -9.88
C TYR A 16 3.68 -21.62 -11.30
N ARG A 17 3.88 -22.93 -11.43
CA ARG A 17 3.97 -23.58 -12.75
C ARG A 17 2.69 -23.43 -13.54
N ASP A 18 1.54 -23.65 -12.90
CA ASP A 18 0.25 -23.74 -13.59
C ASP A 18 -0.34 -22.35 -13.91
N HIS A 19 0.00 -21.32 -13.12
CA HIS A 19 -0.64 -20.00 -13.20
C HIS A 19 0.31 -18.80 -13.23
N GLY A 20 1.62 -18.97 -13.08
CA GLY A 20 2.59 -17.86 -13.09
C GLY A 20 2.56 -17.08 -14.40
N GLY A 21 2.62 -17.76 -15.55
CA GLY A 21 2.56 -17.10 -16.86
C GLY A 21 1.23 -16.36 -17.10
N TRP A 22 0.11 -16.93 -16.64
CA TRP A 22 -1.19 -16.25 -16.69
C TRP A 22 -1.20 -14.98 -15.83
N LEU A 23 -0.61 -15.04 -14.63
CA LEU A 23 -0.55 -13.91 -13.71
C LEU A 23 0.30 -12.77 -14.27
N VAL A 24 1.48 -13.08 -14.84
CA VAL A 24 2.32 -12.09 -15.52
C VAL A 24 1.56 -11.42 -16.66
N GLY A 25 0.88 -12.19 -17.52
CA GLY A 25 0.06 -11.61 -18.60
C GLY A 25 -1.12 -10.77 -18.10
N TRP A 26 -1.70 -11.14 -16.95
CA TRP A 26 -2.75 -10.34 -16.29
C TRP A 26 -2.21 -9.03 -15.72
N LEU A 27 -1.02 -9.05 -15.11
CA LEU A 27 -0.33 -7.88 -14.56
C LEU A 27 0.13 -6.94 -15.67
N HIS A 28 0.69 -7.48 -16.76
CA HIS A 28 1.15 -6.70 -17.90
C HIS A 28 0.02 -5.87 -18.51
N ARG A 29 -1.19 -6.43 -18.65
CA ARG A 29 -2.36 -5.66 -19.13
C ARG A 29 -2.78 -4.53 -18.20
N ARG A 30 -2.43 -4.60 -16.91
CA ARG A 30 -2.81 -3.59 -15.91
C ARG A 30 -1.74 -2.54 -15.69
N LEU A 31 -0.47 -2.90 -15.85
CA LEU A 31 0.68 -2.02 -15.56
C LEU A 31 1.21 -1.34 -16.83
N GLY A 32 1.02 -1.96 -18.00
CA GLY A 32 1.52 -1.46 -19.28
C GLY A 32 3.02 -1.70 -19.50
N ASP A 33 3.77 -2.09 -18.47
CA ASP A 33 5.19 -2.46 -18.52
C ASP A 33 5.38 -3.95 -18.16
N GLY A 34 6.27 -4.63 -18.89
CA GLY A 34 6.59 -6.04 -18.68
C GLY A 34 7.54 -6.30 -17.52
N HIS A 35 8.44 -5.37 -17.18
CA HIS A 35 9.35 -5.53 -16.03
C HIS A 35 8.57 -5.46 -14.71
N ASP A 36 7.74 -4.43 -14.54
CA ASP A 36 6.88 -4.27 -13.36
C ASP A 36 5.97 -5.51 -13.16
N ALA A 37 5.50 -6.12 -14.25
CA ALA A 37 4.63 -7.28 -14.20
C ALA A 37 5.32 -8.56 -13.69
N ALA A 38 6.59 -8.77 -14.05
CA ALA A 38 7.37 -9.91 -13.58
C ALA A 38 7.68 -9.79 -12.08
N ASP A 39 8.10 -8.60 -11.64
CA ASP A 39 8.43 -8.31 -10.25
C ASP A 39 7.19 -8.44 -9.34
N LEU A 40 6.06 -7.86 -9.75
CA LEU A 40 4.80 -7.98 -8.99
C LEU A 40 4.29 -9.42 -8.95
N SER A 41 4.53 -10.22 -10.00
CA SER A 41 4.21 -11.65 -9.97
C SER A 41 5.07 -12.37 -8.95
N GLN A 42 6.38 -12.10 -8.93
CA GLN A 42 7.30 -12.67 -7.94
C GLN A 42 6.87 -12.30 -6.51
N ASP A 43 6.49 -11.06 -6.25
CA ASP A 43 5.98 -10.61 -4.95
C ASP A 43 4.74 -11.38 -4.49
N VAL A 44 3.81 -11.68 -5.41
CA VAL A 44 2.64 -12.52 -5.11
C VAL A 44 3.08 -13.88 -4.60
N PHE A 45 4.01 -14.54 -5.30
CA PHE A 45 4.47 -15.88 -4.92
C PHE A 45 5.35 -15.88 -3.66
N THR A 46 6.19 -14.88 -3.45
CA THR A 46 6.96 -14.71 -2.22
C THR A 46 6.04 -14.56 -1.01
N ARG A 47 4.96 -13.77 -1.13
CA ARG A 47 3.92 -13.64 -0.09
C ARG A 47 3.16 -14.94 0.14
N LEU A 48 3.00 -15.79 -0.87
CA LEU A 48 2.37 -17.10 -0.72
C LEU A 48 3.29 -18.09 0.01
N LEU A 49 4.58 -18.07 -0.28
CA LEU A 49 5.59 -18.90 0.40
C LEU A 49 5.70 -18.55 1.90
N ALA A 50 5.56 -17.27 2.25
CA ALA A 50 5.63 -16.80 3.64
C ALA A 50 4.38 -17.14 4.47
N ARG A 51 3.32 -17.71 3.89
CA ARG A 51 2.07 -17.99 4.62
C ARG A 51 2.11 -19.34 5.34
N PRO A 52 1.72 -19.40 6.63
CA PRO A 52 1.69 -20.64 7.39
C PRO A 52 0.45 -21.52 7.12
N ARG A 53 -0.52 -21.05 6.31
CA ARG A 53 -1.78 -21.77 6.07
C ARG A 53 -1.82 -22.42 4.67
N PRO A 54 -2.48 -23.58 4.55
CA PRO A 54 -2.70 -24.23 3.26
C PRO A 54 -3.50 -23.33 2.31
N LEU A 55 -3.15 -23.39 1.03
CA LEU A 55 -3.76 -22.56 -0.01
C LEU A 55 -5.16 -23.07 -0.38
N PRO A 56 -6.16 -22.20 -0.55
CA PRO A 56 -7.46 -22.59 -1.09
C PRO A 56 -7.36 -22.84 -2.60
N LEU A 57 -7.05 -24.08 -2.98
CA LEU A 57 -6.81 -24.48 -4.38
C LEU A 57 -8.08 -24.56 -5.26
N ASN A 58 -9.27 -24.33 -4.70
CA ASN A 58 -10.52 -24.47 -5.46
C ASN A 58 -10.68 -23.41 -6.56
N GLN A 59 -10.10 -22.22 -6.40
CA GLN A 59 -10.16 -21.13 -7.38
C GLN A 59 -8.83 -20.35 -7.46
N PRO A 60 -7.78 -20.95 -8.03
CA PRO A 60 -6.41 -20.44 -7.90
C PRO A 60 -6.21 -19.08 -8.58
N ARG A 61 -6.81 -18.85 -9.75
CA ARG A 61 -6.75 -17.55 -10.46
C ARG A 61 -7.47 -16.43 -9.72
N ALA A 62 -8.65 -16.71 -9.16
CA ALA A 62 -9.39 -15.73 -8.36
C ALA A 62 -8.59 -15.34 -7.11
N TYR A 63 -8.00 -16.35 -6.45
CA TYR A 63 -7.15 -16.14 -5.28
C TYR A 63 -5.90 -15.30 -5.61
N LEU A 64 -5.13 -15.69 -6.64
CA LEU A 64 -3.95 -14.95 -7.10
C LEU A 64 -4.29 -13.51 -7.48
N SER A 65 -5.37 -13.29 -8.24
CA SER A 65 -5.80 -11.94 -8.61
C SER A 65 -6.22 -11.10 -7.40
N SER A 66 -6.71 -11.70 -6.31
CA SER A 66 -7.07 -10.94 -5.10
C SER A 66 -5.83 -10.36 -4.41
N ILE A 67 -4.75 -11.14 -4.32
CA ILE A 67 -3.46 -10.69 -3.79
C ILE A 67 -2.83 -9.66 -4.72
N ALA A 68 -2.80 -9.98 -6.02
CA ALA A 68 -2.18 -9.14 -7.04
C ALA A 68 -2.87 -7.77 -7.17
N ARG A 69 -4.19 -7.67 -6.97
CA ARG A 69 -4.90 -6.37 -6.99
C ARG A 69 -4.37 -5.41 -5.94
N GLY A 70 -4.16 -5.86 -4.71
CA GLY A 70 -3.62 -5.00 -3.64
C GLY A 70 -2.20 -4.52 -3.96
N LEU A 71 -1.39 -5.41 -4.55
CA LEU A 71 -0.04 -5.09 -5.02
C LEU A 71 -0.03 -4.09 -6.18
N VAL A 72 -0.93 -4.22 -7.15
CA VAL A 72 -1.07 -3.26 -8.26
C VAL A 72 -1.49 -1.88 -7.74
N ILE A 73 -2.46 -1.81 -6.81
CA ILE A 73 -2.87 -0.53 -6.21
C ILE A 73 -1.69 0.13 -5.50
N ASP A 74 -0.92 -0.64 -4.74
CA ASP A 74 0.24 -0.12 -4.04
C ASP A 74 1.35 0.34 -4.99
N HIS A 75 1.59 -0.40 -6.08
CA HIS A 75 2.52 0.00 -7.12
C HIS A 75 2.13 1.36 -7.73
N TRP A 76 0.86 1.55 -8.10
CA TRP A 76 0.38 2.82 -8.63
C TRP A 76 0.52 3.95 -7.62
N ARG A 77 0.17 3.71 -6.35
CA ARG A 77 0.35 4.71 -5.27
C ARG A 77 1.81 5.13 -5.13
N ARG A 78 2.75 4.18 -5.11
CA ARG A 78 4.20 4.47 -5.07
C ARG A 78 4.66 5.24 -6.30
N ARG A 79 4.16 4.88 -7.48
CA ARG A 79 4.51 5.55 -8.74
C ARG A 79 4.00 6.98 -8.79
N ASP A 80 2.77 7.22 -8.36
CA ASP A 80 2.18 8.56 -8.30
C ASP A 80 2.92 9.44 -7.29
N LEU A 81 3.25 8.88 -6.12
CA LEU A 81 4.08 9.55 -5.13
C LEU A 81 5.48 9.89 -5.68
N HIS A 82 6.13 8.93 -6.37
CA HIS A 82 7.42 9.17 -6.99
C HIS A 82 7.37 10.27 -8.05
N ARG A 83 6.31 10.31 -8.87
CA ARG A 83 6.09 11.38 -9.85
C ARG A 83 5.94 12.74 -9.19
N ALA A 84 5.06 12.86 -8.19
CA ALA A 84 4.85 14.10 -7.45
C ALA A 84 6.14 14.59 -6.77
N TRP A 85 6.96 13.67 -6.27
CA TRP A 85 8.27 14.00 -5.71
C TRP A 85 9.27 14.49 -6.76
N VAL A 86 9.36 13.83 -7.92
CA VAL A 86 10.23 14.27 -9.02
C VAL A 86 9.82 15.67 -9.51
N GLU A 87 8.51 15.93 -9.58
CA GLU A 87 7.97 17.26 -9.88
C GLU A 87 8.38 18.29 -8.82
N ALA A 88 8.21 17.98 -7.53
CA ALA A 88 8.63 18.85 -6.44
C ALA A 88 10.16 19.13 -6.46
N LEU A 89 10.98 18.11 -6.72
CA LEU A 89 12.43 18.26 -6.85
C LEU A 89 12.85 19.11 -8.05
N SER A 90 12.05 19.18 -9.11
CA SER A 90 12.36 20.04 -10.26
C SER A 90 12.43 21.53 -9.89
N HIS A 91 11.83 21.91 -8.75
CA HIS A 91 11.85 23.25 -8.19
C HIS A 91 12.92 23.46 -7.11
N LEU A 92 13.70 22.43 -6.75
CA LEU A 92 14.71 22.50 -5.69
C LEU A 92 16.13 22.59 -6.28
N PRO A 93 17.02 23.45 -5.74
CA PRO A 93 18.42 23.43 -6.10
C PRO A 93 19.05 22.06 -5.84
N ARG A 94 19.84 21.54 -6.79
CA ARG A 94 20.42 20.18 -6.74
C ARG A 94 21.23 19.88 -5.47
N GLU A 95 21.79 20.91 -4.84
CA GLU A 95 22.56 20.84 -3.60
C GLU A 95 21.74 20.35 -2.39
N TYR A 96 20.41 20.44 -2.44
CA TYR A 96 19.52 19.91 -1.41
C TYR A 96 18.88 18.56 -1.79
N ALA A 97 19.26 17.97 -2.92
CA ALA A 97 18.70 16.69 -3.34
C ALA A 97 19.19 15.54 -2.42
N PRO A 98 18.28 14.75 -1.83
CA PRO A 98 18.67 13.62 -0.99
C PRO A 98 19.37 12.52 -1.80
N SER A 99 20.24 11.74 -1.13
CA SER A 99 20.90 10.57 -1.75
C SER A 99 19.88 9.54 -2.24
N ALA A 100 20.32 8.62 -3.10
CA ALA A 100 19.43 7.57 -3.63
C ALA A 100 18.85 6.69 -2.50
N GLU A 101 19.65 6.34 -1.51
CA GLU A 101 19.25 5.57 -0.32
C GLU A 101 18.27 6.36 0.55
N ALA A 102 18.57 7.64 0.83
CA ALA A 102 17.69 8.51 1.60
C ALA A 102 16.32 8.70 0.92
N ARG A 103 16.30 8.77 -0.42
CA ARG A 103 15.06 8.81 -1.20
C ARG A 103 14.24 7.52 -1.03
N VAL A 104 14.87 6.35 -1.13
CA VAL A 104 14.17 5.07 -0.95
C VAL A 104 13.54 4.99 0.43
N ALA A 105 14.32 5.29 1.48
CA ALA A 105 13.83 5.29 2.86
C ALA A 105 12.66 6.29 3.06
N LEU A 106 12.74 7.47 2.45
CA LEU A 106 11.66 8.46 2.49
C LEU A 106 10.39 7.93 1.83
N PHE A 107 10.48 7.37 0.62
CA PHE A 107 9.31 6.82 -0.07
C PHE A 107 8.67 5.64 0.66
N GLU A 108 9.48 4.75 1.24
CA GLU A 108 8.97 3.65 2.05
C GLU A 108 8.22 4.17 3.29
N THR A 109 8.79 5.16 3.97
CA THR A 109 8.16 5.80 5.14
C THR A 109 6.85 6.49 4.75
N MET A 110 6.84 7.25 3.66
CA MET A 110 5.62 7.89 3.15
C MET A 110 4.56 6.86 2.78
N ALA A 111 4.92 5.78 2.07
CA ALA A 111 3.99 4.72 1.72
C ALA A 111 3.40 4.00 2.95
N LEU A 112 4.19 3.83 4.01
CA LEU A 112 3.71 3.29 5.29
C LEU A 112 2.69 4.22 5.95
N ILE A 113 2.98 5.53 6.01
CA ILE A 113 2.06 6.53 6.54
C ILE A 113 0.76 6.54 5.73
N ASP A 114 0.86 6.54 4.40
CA ASP A 114 -0.29 6.62 3.51
C ASP A 114 -1.22 5.40 3.66
N ARG A 115 -0.64 4.19 3.74
CA ARG A 115 -1.38 2.96 4.03
C ARG A 115 -2.04 2.98 5.42
N ALA A 116 -1.35 3.50 6.43
CA ALA A 116 -1.90 3.63 7.77
C ALA A 116 -3.12 4.55 7.78
N LEU A 117 -3.01 5.70 7.11
CA LEU A 117 -4.08 6.69 7.01
C LEU A 117 -5.24 6.24 6.11
N ASP A 118 -5.00 5.38 5.12
CA ASP A 118 -6.04 4.88 4.21
C ASP A 118 -7.10 4.00 4.88
N THR A 119 -6.81 3.45 6.06
CA THR A 119 -7.79 2.71 6.86
C THR A 119 -8.74 3.63 7.65
N LEU A 120 -8.46 4.94 7.70
CA LEU A 120 -9.36 5.93 8.27
C LEU A 120 -10.50 6.27 7.29
N LYS A 121 -11.66 6.61 7.85
CA LYS A 121 -12.76 7.17 7.03
C LYS A 121 -12.31 8.49 6.38
N PRO A 122 -12.73 8.80 5.14
CA PRO A 122 -12.27 9.99 4.41
C PRO A 122 -12.39 11.31 5.19
N ALA A 123 -13.53 11.53 5.88
CA ALA A 123 -13.74 12.74 6.69
C ALA A 123 -12.81 12.85 7.92
N VAL A 124 -12.38 11.71 8.47
CA VAL A 124 -11.45 11.66 9.60
C VAL A 124 -10.03 11.99 9.10
N ARG A 125 -9.64 11.40 7.96
CA ARG A 125 -8.34 11.65 7.33
C ARG A 125 -8.20 13.11 6.90
N ALA A 126 -9.23 13.69 6.27
CA ALA A 126 -9.21 15.08 5.82
C ALA A 126 -8.98 16.07 6.97
N ALA A 127 -9.74 15.94 8.06
CA ALA A 127 -9.57 16.79 9.25
C ALA A 127 -8.16 16.65 9.86
N PHE A 128 -7.63 15.44 9.91
CA PHE A 128 -6.28 15.18 10.42
C PHE A 128 -5.19 15.83 9.55
N LEU A 129 -5.27 15.69 8.22
CA LEU A 129 -4.28 16.27 7.30
C LEU A 129 -4.29 17.79 7.33
N LEU A 130 -5.47 18.43 7.39
CA LEU A 130 -5.56 19.89 7.53
C LEU A 130 -4.84 20.40 8.79
N VAL A 131 -4.94 19.68 9.91
CA VAL A 131 -4.31 20.11 11.16
C VAL A 131 -2.82 19.77 11.19
N GLN A 132 -2.43 18.56 10.80
CA GLN A 132 -1.06 18.07 10.97
C GLN A 132 -0.13 18.39 9.80
N LEU A 133 -0.66 18.41 8.57
CA LEU A 133 0.13 18.65 7.36
C LEU A 133 0.07 20.11 6.95
N GLU A 134 -1.13 20.70 6.91
CA GLU A 134 -1.32 22.11 6.51
C GLU A 134 -1.15 23.09 7.69
N GLY A 135 -0.99 22.59 8.92
CA GLY A 135 -0.76 23.42 10.11
C GLY A 135 -1.96 24.24 10.57
N LEU A 136 -3.18 23.92 10.12
CA LEU A 136 -4.38 24.64 10.53
C LEU A 136 -4.78 24.32 11.97
N THR A 137 -5.40 25.28 12.64
CA THR A 137 -6.10 25.02 13.91
C THR A 137 -7.37 24.21 13.67
N CYS A 138 -7.86 23.50 14.70
CA CYS A 138 -9.15 22.79 14.62
C CYS A 138 -10.31 23.72 14.23
N ALA A 139 -10.27 24.99 14.63
CA ALA A 139 -11.28 25.99 14.27
C ALA A 139 -11.23 26.35 12.77
N GLN A 140 -10.04 26.53 12.20
CA GLN A 140 -9.88 26.79 10.76
C GLN A 140 -10.28 25.57 9.93
N ALA A 141 -9.88 24.36 10.35
CA ALA A 141 -10.29 23.12 9.69
C ALA A 141 -11.82 22.91 9.76
N ALA A 142 -12.46 23.32 10.86
CA ALA A 142 -13.92 23.26 11.00
C ALA A 142 -14.64 24.16 9.99
N GLN A 143 -14.14 25.39 9.80
CA GLN A 143 -14.65 26.30 8.78
C GLN A 143 -14.45 25.75 7.36
N GLN A 144 -13.27 25.21 7.07
CA GLN A 144 -12.95 24.70 5.74
C GLN A 144 -13.72 23.43 5.37
N LEU A 145 -14.01 22.57 6.35
CA LEU A 145 -14.76 21.33 6.15
C LEU A 145 -16.28 21.48 6.34
N ASP A 146 -16.75 22.67 6.70
CA ASP A 146 -18.17 22.97 7.00
C ASP A 146 -18.79 22.00 8.04
N ILE A 147 -18.07 21.79 9.15
CA ILE A 147 -18.50 20.93 10.27
C ILE A 147 -18.21 21.60 11.61
N SER A 148 -18.80 21.10 12.70
CA SER A 148 -18.55 21.67 14.03
C SER A 148 -17.10 21.47 14.50
N LEU A 149 -16.59 22.42 15.28
CA LEU A 149 -15.29 22.33 15.96
C LEU A 149 -15.15 21.00 16.73
N SER A 150 -16.19 20.63 17.49
CA SER A 150 -16.23 19.38 18.24
C SER A 150 -16.12 18.12 17.36
N THR A 151 -16.60 18.18 16.12
CA THR A 151 -16.47 17.07 15.17
C THR A 151 -15.05 16.98 14.63
N VAL A 152 -14.41 18.12 14.33
CA VAL A 152 -13.00 18.17 13.93
C VAL A 152 -12.09 17.63 15.04
N GLU A 153 -12.24 18.11 16.26
CA GLU A 153 -11.44 17.64 17.41
C GLU A 153 -11.56 16.12 17.60
N ARG A 154 -12.79 15.60 17.52
CA ARG A 154 -13.06 14.16 17.59
C ARG A 154 -12.43 13.39 16.42
N HIS A 155 -12.47 13.94 15.21
CA HIS A 155 -11.82 13.33 14.04
C HIS A 155 -10.29 13.29 14.22
N VAL A 156 -9.67 14.40 14.62
CA VAL A 156 -8.22 14.48 14.85
C VAL A 156 -7.79 13.51 15.95
N ALA A 157 -8.49 13.48 17.09
CA ALA A 157 -8.20 12.54 18.17
C ALA A 157 -8.31 11.07 17.72
N LYS A 158 -9.32 10.75 16.90
CA LYS A 158 -9.49 9.41 16.33
C LYS A 158 -8.33 9.04 15.40
N ALA A 159 -7.89 9.97 14.55
CA ALA A 159 -6.76 9.75 13.65
C ALA A 159 -5.44 9.56 14.42
N LEU A 160 -5.19 10.38 15.45
CA LEU A 160 -4.00 10.25 16.31
C LEU A 160 -3.96 8.89 17.03
N ARG A 161 -5.09 8.47 17.62
CA ARG A 161 -5.19 7.16 18.26
C ARG A 161 -4.96 6.01 17.28
N HIS A 162 -5.48 6.15 16.06
CA HIS A 162 -5.26 5.17 15.01
C HIS A 162 -3.80 5.08 14.61
N CYS A 163 -3.12 6.21 14.40
CA CYS A 163 -1.69 6.24 14.11
C CYS A 163 -0.88 5.60 15.23
N TYR A 164 -1.21 5.91 16.49
CA TYR A 164 -0.56 5.29 17.65
C TYR A 164 -0.71 3.77 17.66
N ALA A 165 -1.92 3.24 17.44
CA ALA A 165 -2.14 1.80 17.39
C ALA A 165 -1.35 1.12 16.25
N VAL A 166 -1.34 1.72 15.05
CA VAL A 166 -0.58 1.17 13.91
C VAL A 166 0.93 1.15 14.18
N TRP A 167 1.47 2.09 14.97
CA TRP A 167 2.91 2.18 15.21
C TRP A 167 3.41 1.38 16.42
N PHE A 168 2.57 1.22 17.46
CA PHE A 168 3.00 0.59 18.71
C PHE A 168 2.36 -0.78 18.99
N GLU A 169 1.31 -1.15 18.26
CA GLU A 169 0.63 -2.45 18.40
C GLU A 169 0.84 -3.37 17.19
N SER A 170 1.64 -2.95 16.20
CA SER A 170 1.95 -3.74 14.98
C SER A 170 3.31 -4.42 15.02
#